data_AF-A0A485AF49-F1
#
_entry.id   AF-A0A485AF49-F1
#
_cell.length_a   1.000
_cell.length_b   1.000
_cell.length_c   1.000
_cell.angle_alpha   90.00
_cell.angle_beta   90.00
_cell.angle_gamma   90.00
#
_symmetry.space_group_name_H-M   'P 1'
#
loop_
_entity.id
_entity.type
_entity.pdbx_description
1 polymer ?
#
loop_
_entity_poly.entity_id
_entity_poly.type
_entity_poly.pdbx_seq_one_letter_code
_entity_poly.pdbx_strand_id
1 'polypeptide(L)' 'MPDCFEVTARSEAGEIMGIRHREWDLEGVQFHPESILSEQGHELLANFLNR' A
#
# COMPACT_ATOMS: atom_id res chain seq x y z
N MET A 1 4.27 4.72 14.23
CA MET A 1 4.84 4.24 12.95
C MET A 1 6.27 4.76 12.88
N PRO A 2 7.23 4.00 12.35
CA PRO A 2 8.60 4.49 12.19
C PRO A 2 8.68 5.69 11.22
N ASP A 3 9.58 6.63 11.49
CA ASP A 3 9.67 7.90 10.73
C ASP A 3 10.15 7.72 9.28
N CYS A 4 10.78 6.58 8.99
CA CYS A 4 11.20 6.19 7.64
C CYS A 4 10.02 5.87 6.71
N PHE A 5 8.79 5.81 7.22
CA PHE A 5 7.58 5.57 6.45
C PHE A 5 6.70 6.83 6.33
N GLU A 6 6.07 6.97 5.18
CA GLU A 6 4.99 7.92 4.91
C GLU A 6 3.66 7.17 4.79
N VAL A 7 2.58 7.74 5.33
CA VAL A 7 1.23 7.18 5.20
C VAL A 7 0.66 7.54 3.82
N THR A 8 0.34 6.54 3.01
CA THR A 8 -0.19 6.73 1.66
C THR A 8 -1.70 6.50 1.57
N ALA A 9 -2.30 5.77 2.52
CA ALA A 9 -3.74 5.54 2.57
C ALA A 9 -4.26 5.40 4.00
N ARG A 10 -5.51 5.83 4.22
CA ARG A 10 -6.24 5.67 5.48
C ARG A 10 -7.65 5.15 5.26
N SER A 11 -8.21 4.44 6.23
CA SER A 11 -9.63 4.06 6.25
C SER A 11 -10.51 5.25 6.65
N GLU A 12 -11.82 5.12 6.48
CA GLU A 12 -12.79 6.14 6.95
C GLU A 12 -12.73 6.35 8.47
N ALA A 13 -12.36 5.32 9.22
CA ALA A 13 -12.11 5.39 10.66
C ALA A 13 -10.72 5.97 11.01
N GLY A 14 -9.90 6.30 10.02
CA GLY A 14 -8.58 6.94 10.19
C GLY A 14 -7.40 5.98 10.37
N GLU A 15 -7.64 4.67 10.30
CA GLU A 15 -6.59 3.64 10.41
C GLU A 15 -5.64 3.71 9.23
N ILE A 16 -4.37 3.36 9.43
CA ILE A 16 -3.37 3.35 8.37
C ILE A 16 -3.60 2.11 7.49
N MET A 17 -3.86 2.32 6.20
CA MET A 17 -4.12 1.25 5.24
C MET A 17 -2.99 1.03 4.25
N GLY A 18 -2.14 2.04 4.06
CA GLY A 18 -1.01 2.01 3.14
C GLY A 18 0.16 2.84 3.67
N ILE A 19 1.37 2.33 3.49
CA ILE A 19 2.63 3.00 3.83
C ILE A 19 3.66 2.85 2.73
N ARG A 20 4.55 3.84 2.61
CA ARG A 20 5.70 3.85 1.69
C ARG A 20 6.98 4.19 2.44
N HIS A 21 8.07 3.48 2.19
CA HIS A 21 9.38 3.89 2.69
C HIS A 21 9.90 5.10 1.92
N ARG A 22 10.50 6.07 2.61
CA ARG A 22 10.98 7.33 2.02
C ARG A 22 12.20 7.21 1.10
N GLU A 23 12.83 6.03 1.05
CA GLU A 23 14.16 5.85 0.46
C GLU A 23 14.21 4.58 -0.40
N TRP A 24 13.62 3.50 0.09
CA TRP A 24 13.54 2.22 -0.60
C TRP A 24 12.20 2.05 -1.32
N ASP A 25 12.18 1.29 -2.41
CA ASP A 25 10.96 0.85 -3.09
C ASP A 25 10.24 -0.24 -2.29
N LEU A 26 9.74 0.15 -1.12
CA LEU A 26 9.02 -0.68 -0.17
C LEU A 26 7.66 -0.03 0.10
N GLU A 27 6.60 -0.77 -0.24
CA GLU A 27 5.21 -0.41 0.00
C GLU A 27 4.60 -1.46 0.94
N GLY A 28 3.73 -1.03 1.84
CA GLY A 28 2.95 -1.91 2.72
C GLY A 28 1.47 -1.57 2.64
N VAL A 29 0.62 -2.57 2.54
CA VAL A 29 -0.86 -2.42 2.56
C VAL A 29 -1.47 -3.38 3.58
N GLN A 30 -2.57 -2.97 4.23
CA GLN A 30 -3.26 -3.82 5.23
C GLN A 30 -4.30 -4.76 4.63
N PHE A 31 -4.67 -4.58 3.36
CA PHE A 31 -5.56 -5.49 2.64
C PHE A 31 -4.74 -6.50 1.82
N HIS A 32 -5.45 -7.48 1.26
CA HIS A 32 -4.89 -8.53 0.40
C HIS A 32 -5.08 -8.15 -1.09
N PRO A 33 -4.15 -7.39 -1.72
CA PRO A 33 -4.26 -7.02 -3.14
C PRO A 33 -4.18 -8.23 -4.08
N GLU A 34 -3.68 -9.37 -3.60
CA GLU A 34 -3.61 -10.63 -4.33
C GLU A 34 -4.96 -11.36 -4.43
N SER A 35 -5.94 -11.00 -3.59
CA SER A 35 -7.25 -11.65 -3.61
C SER A 35 -8.03 -11.29 -4.87
N ILE A 36 -8.69 -12.30 -5.47
CA ILE A 36 -9.56 -12.15 -6.66
C ILE A 36 -10.68 -11.09 -6.47
N LEU A 37 -11.10 -10.86 -5.23
CA LEU A 37 -12.18 -9.92 -4.91
C LEU A 37 -11.70 -8.47 -4.75
N SER A 38 -10.39 -8.23 -4.78
CA SER A 38 -9.81 -6.89 -4.73
C SER A 38 -9.82 -6.29 -6.13
N GLU A 39 -10.85 -5.51 -6.46
CA GLU A 39 -11.13 -4.98 -7.81
C GLU A 39 -9.91 -4.27 -8.45
N GLN A 40 -9.14 -3.52 -7.66
CA GLN A 40 -7.91 -2.82 -8.10
C GLN A 40 -6.61 -3.52 -7.67
N GLY A 41 -6.69 -4.73 -7.11
CA GLY A 41 -5.54 -5.43 -6.54
C GLY A 41 -4.45 -5.73 -7.57
N HIS A 42 -4.85 -6.16 -8.78
CA HIS A 42 -3.92 -6.46 -9.86
C HIS A 42 -3.22 -5.21 -10.41
N GLU A 43 -3.94 -4.08 -10.47
CA GLU A 43 -3.37 -2.79 -10.90
C GLU A 43 -2.34 -2.27 -9.89
N LEU A 44 -2.61 -2.41 -8.59
CA LEU A 44 -1.66 -2.03 -7.54
C LEU A 44 -0.36 -2.84 -7.61
N LEU A 45 -0.47 -4.15 -7.84
CA LEU A 45 0.69 -5.02 -8.03
C LEU A 45 1.46 -4.64 -9.31
N ALA A 46 0.76 -4.37 -10.42
CA ALA A 46 1.40 -3.94 -11.66
C ALA A 46 2.12 -2.60 -11.52
N ASN A 47 1.55 -1.64 -10.79
CA ASN A 47 2.18 -0.35 -10.52
C ASN A 47 3.46 -0.51 -9.70
N PHE A 48 3.49 -1.46 -8.75
CA PHE A 48 4.69 -1.75 -7.98
C PHE A 48 5.79 -2.39 -8.84
N LEU A 49 5.43 -3.32 -9.71
CA LEU A 49 6.41 -4.04 -10.55
C LEU A 49 6.97 -3.20 -11.71
N ASN A 50 6.24 -2.19 -12.18
CA ASN A 50 6.63 -1.34 -13.32
C ASN A 50 7.30 -0.02 -12.91
N ARG A 51 7.78 0.07 -11.67
CA ARG A 51 8.49 1.26 -11.16
C ARG A 51 9.98 1.25 -11.47
#